data_AF-A0A0C1RMI7-F1
#
_entry.id   AF-A0A0C1RMI7-F1
#
_cell.length_a   1.000
_cell.length_b   1.000
_cell.length_c   1.000
_cell.angle_alpha   90.00
_cell.angle_beta   90.00
_cell.angle_gamma   90.00
#
_symmetry.space_group_name_H-M   'P 1'
#
loop_
_entity.id
_entity.type
_entity.pdbx_description
1 polymer ?
#
loop_
_entity_poly.entity_id
_entity_poly.type
_entity_poly.pdbx_seq_one_letter_code
_entity_poly.pdbx_strand_id
1 'polypeptide(L)'
;MKRALAVLVGEIHTTNHYKSLINALPQLDQQGFVVTLELARDFNPLIQHFMRKASQIYEKANEHKIDAQEAEKRVDQLEAKMIYQMQKRYPAVLALPFDVNVKKCSIKKEKGQWIMVDKSTGEKFPTPLVSHYTDVIKEVVKHNVQNHGNLQVYAVDISTKEMKEQVKSKNLYLQIGLPKTCQQPIEEYLKKARKSAFLGKSPKESLRKKLFETLQKEGIIPYNYQDLFDELDKVANLQRKEKFEVQCDLENIEIGKYVPAPTPAFLDYRDRRMAGNLEYKEDHRYGPCNIKRVAETRHFYYPGSRVIHWGGAFHLGEYKWKNNLGERQTNLSKEVKQAGFPYIVTADGYTNELRNYPTNYVFESQRGLQKAITHGIKIQTTSPGHFPLPLSEHVQQKGKDPRAPKK
;
A
#
# COMPACT_ATOMS: atom_id res chain seq x y z
N MET A 1 -12.21 0.10 25.81
CA MET A 1 -11.88 -1.26 25.31
C MET A 1 -10.44 -1.27 24.84
N LYS A 2 -9.60 -2.19 25.32
CA LYS A 2 -8.20 -2.31 24.84
C LYS A 2 -8.21 -2.98 23.47
N ARG A 3 -7.63 -2.32 22.46
CA ARG A 3 -7.35 -2.95 21.17
C ARG A 3 -6.30 -4.02 21.42
N ALA A 4 -6.38 -5.13 20.72
CA ALA A 4 -5.69 -6.31 21.22
C ALA A 4 -4.79 -6.96 20.17
N LEU A 5 -5.16 -6.98 18.89
CA LEU A 5 -4.33 -7.65 17.88
C LEU A 5 -4.22 -6.84 16.59
N ALA A 6 -2.98 -6.61 16.16
CA ALA A 6 -2.67 -6.18 14.81
C ALA A 6 -1.76 -7.23 14.14
N VAL A 7 -2.16 -7.70 12.97
CA VAL A 7 -1.36 -8.57 12.11
C VAL A 7 -0.90 -7.72 10.94
N LEU A 8 0.40 -7.48 10.86
CA LEU A 8 1.01 -6.70 9.78
C LEU A 8 1.63 -7.69 8.79
N VAL A 9 1.18 -7.65 7.54
CA VAL A 9 1.57 -8.59 6.49
C VAL A 9 2.27 -7.87 5.36
N GLY A 10 3.38 -8.47 4.98
CA GLY A 10 4.35 -7.98 4.03
C GLY A 10 4.07 -8.15 2.56
N GLU A 11 4.60 -7.18 1.82
CA GLU A 11 5.05 -7.19 0.43
C GLU A 11 4.09 -7.64 -0.68
N ILE A 12 3.92 -6.77 -1.67
CA ILE A 12 3.31 -7.04 -2.98
C ILE A 12 4.40 -6.91 -4.05
N HIS A 13 5.40 -7.79 -4.04
CA HIS A 13 6.45 -7.78 -5.08
C HIS A 13 6.23 -8.86 -6.13
N THR A 14 5.33 -9.82 -5.86
CA THR A 14 5.03 -10.91 -6.77
C THR A 14 3.53 -11.05 -6.99
N THR A 15 3.17 -11.64 -8.13
CA THR A 15 1.80 -11.98 -8.52
C THR A 15 1.09 -12.94 -7.56
N ASN A 16 1.78 -13.48 -6.54
CA ASN A 16 1.26 -14.53 -5.68
C ASN A 16 0.82 -14.02 -4.29
N HIS A 17 1.39 -12.95 -3.76
CA HIS A 17 1.12 -12.55 -2.37
C HIS A 17 -0.33 -12.06 -2.17
N TYR A 18 -0.81 -11.15 -3.02
CA TYR A 18 -2.18 -10.62 -2.90
C TYR A 18 -3.25 -11.70 -3.12
N LYS A 19 -2.97 -12.71 -3.96
CA LYS A 19 -3.83 -13.91 -4.11
C LYS A 19 -3.92 -14.72 -2.82
N SER A 20 -2.81 -14.77 -2.09
CA SER A 20 -2.69 -15.41 -0.80
C SER A 20 -3.58 -14.73 0.27
N LEU A 21 -3.71 -13.40 0.22
CA LEU A 21 -4.72 -12.66 1.00
C LEU A 21 -6.15 -12.97 0.55
N ILE A 22 -6.40 -12.96 -0.76
CA ILE A 22 -7.73 -13.27 -1.34
C ILE A 22 -8.20 -14.65 -0.87
N ASN A 23 -7.32 -15.65 -0.89
CA ASN A 23 -7.65 -17.01 -0.45
C ASN A 23 -7.94 -17.09 1.06
N ALA A 24 -7.46 -16.14 1.86
CA ALA A 24 -7.68 -16.11 3.30
C ALA A 24 -8.98 -15.39 3.72
N LEU A 25 -9.65 -14.67 2.81
CA LEU A 25 -10.82 -13.84 3.11
C LEU A 25 -11.91 -14.56 3.92
N PRO A 26 -12.31 -15.81 3.60
CA PRO A 26 -13.32 -16.50 4.39
C PRO A 26 -12.95 -16.66 5.87
N GLN A 27 -11.69 -16.98 6.15
CA GLN A 27 -11.23 -17.10 7.54
C GLN A 27 -11.11 -15.73 8.21
N LEU A 28 -10.67 -14.70 7.48
CA LEU A 28 -10.58 -13.34 8.01
C LEU A 28 -11.94 -12.82 8.46
N ASP A 29 -12.97 -13.09 7.66
CA ASP A 29 -14.34 -12.68 7.94
C ASP A 29 -14.90 -13.40 9.18
N GLN A 30 -14.76 -14.72 9.22
CA GLN A 30 -15.14 -15.55 10.38
C GLN A 30 -14.45 -15.10 11.67
N GLN A 31 -13.19 -14.67 11.56
CA GLN A 31 -12.39 -14.22 12.68
C GLN A 31 -12.53 -12.71 12.96
N GLY A 32 -13.43 -12.01 12.27
CA GLY A 32 -13.75 -10.62 12.58
C GLY A 32 -12.65 -9.62 12.24
N PHE A 33 -11.75 -9.95 11.31
CA PHE A 33 -10.71 -9.04 10.88
C PHE A 33 -11.25 -7.88 10.04
N VAL A 34 -10.48 -6.80 10.01
CA VAL A 34 -10.61 -5.71 9.05
C VAL A 34 -9.33 -5.65 8.22
N VAL A 35 -9.47 -5.45 6.91
CA VAL A 35 -8.33 -5.34 6.00
C VAL A 35 -7.93 -3.87 5.86
N THR A 36 -6.66 -3.59 6.08
CA THR A 36 -6.06 -2.28 5.81
C THR A 36 -4.99 -2.42 4.75
N LEU A 37 -4.97 -1.50 3.79
CA LEU A 37 -4.06 -1.50 2.67
C LEU A 37 -3.09 -0.32 2.79
N GLU A 38 -1.84 -0.53 2.39
CA GLU A 38 -0.81 0.51 2.21
C GLU A 38 -1.12 1.36 0.96
N LEU A 39 -2.28 1.99 0.99
CA LEU A 39 -2.77 2.96 0.03
C LEU A 39 -2.96 4.30 0.74
N ALA A 40 -2.82 5.39 -0.01
CA ALA A 40 -3.03 6.74 0.49
C ALA A 40 -4.46 6.88 1.04
N ARG A 41 -4.60 7.34 2.29
CA ARG A 41 -5.89 7.43 3.00
C ARG A 41 -6.99 8.20 2.28
N ASP A 42 -6.61 9.17 1.44
CA ASP A 42 -7.55 9.94 0.63
C ASP A 42 -8.21 9.12 -0.49
N PHE A 43 -7.85 7.84 -0.63
CA PHE A 43 -8.55 6.86 -1.45
C PHE A 43 -9.69 6.15 -0.73
N ASN A 44 -9.84 6.26 0.60
CA ASN A 44 -10.97 5.63 1.30
C ASN A 44 -12.34 5.97 0.70
N PRO A 45 -12.69 7.25 0.39
CA PRO A 45 -13.97 7.55 -0.26
C PRO A 45 -14.17 6.84 -1.61
N LEU A 46 -13.08 6.63 -2.36
CA LEU A 46 -13.11 5.92 -3.63
C LEU A 46 -13.31 4.41 -3.43
N ILE A 47 -12.60 3.81 -2.47
CA ILE A 47 -12.74 2.40 -2.08
C ILE A 47 -14.18 2.14 -1.64
N GLN A 48 -14.72 2.94 -0.72
CA GLN A 48 -16.09 2.78 -0.21
C GLN A 48 -17.14 2.96 -1.32
N HIS A 49 -16.92 3.91 -2.24
CA HIS A 49 -17.80 4.08 -3.39
C HIS A 49 -17.79 2.85 -4.30
N PHE A 50 -16.60 2.33 -4.62
CA PHE A 50 -16.43 1.12 -5.42
C PHE A 50 -17.12 -0.07 -4.75
N MET A 51 -16.80 -0.34 -3.47
CA MET A 51 -17.35 -1.49 -2.74
C MET A 51 -18.88 -1.49 -2.75
N ARG A 52 -19.51 -0.35 -2.46
CA ARG A 52 -20.97 -0.21 -2.51
C ARG A 52 -21.54 -0.49 -3.91
N LYS A 53 -20.92 0.06 -4.97
CA LYS A 53 -21.41 -0.11 -6.35
C LYS A 53 -21.21 -1.52 -6.88
N ALA A 54 -20.08 -2.13 -6.58
CA ALA A 54 -19.79 -3.52 -6.93
C ALA A 54 -20.72 -4.48 -6.17
N SER A 55 -21.01 -4.22 -4.89
CA SER A 55 -21.97 -5.03 -4.11
C SER A 55 -23.34 -5.07 -4.78
N GLN A 56 -23.89 -3.90 -5.16
CA GLN A 56 -25.17 -3.79 -5.87
C GLN A 56 -25.20 -4.54 -7.20
N ILE A 57 -24.06 -4.68 -7.88
CA ILE A 57 -23.97 -5.43 -9.14
C ILE A 57 -23.96 -6.93 -8.85
N TYR A 58 -23.13 -7.38 -7.91
CA TYR A 58 -23.07 -8.80 -7.54
C TYR A 58 -24.36 -9.29 -6.87
N GLU A 59 -25.05 -8.47 -6.07
CA GLU A 59 -26.37 -8.79 -5.50
C GLU A 59 -27.38 -9.08 -6.61
N LYS A 60 -27.43 -8.24 -7.66
CA LYS A 60 -28.29 -8.49 -8.83
C LYS A 60 -27.93 -9.78 -9.57
N ALA A 61 -26.65 -10.14 -9.60
CA ALA A 61 -26.21 -11.40 -10.20
C ALA A 61 -26.67 -12.61 -9.37
N ASN A 62 -26.56 -12.53 -8.04
CA ASN A 62 -27.04 -13.56 -7.11
C ASN A 62 -28.58 -13.71 -7.15
N GLU A 63 -29.29 -12.62 -7.41
CA GLU A 63 -30.75 -12.62 -7.62
C GLU A 63 -31.16 -13.01 -9.06
N HIS A 64 -30.21 -13.44 -9.91
CA HIS A 64 -30.41 -13.80 -11.31
C HIS A 64 -31.01 -12.68 -12.19
N LYS A 65 -30.92 -11.41 -11.76
CA LYS A 65 -31.38 -10.24 -12.53
C LYS A 65 -30.40 -9.80 -13.62
N ILE A 66 -29.14 -10.22 -13.51
CA ILE A 66 -28.10 -10.10 -14.54
C ILE A 66 -27.27 -11.37 -14.56
N ASP A 67 -26.69 -11.71 -15.72
CA ASP A 67 -25.75 -12.81 -15.84
C ASP A 67 -24.45 -12.53 -15.06
N ALA A 68 -23.80 -13.59 -14.57
CA ALA A 68 -22.58 -13.48 -13.78
C ALA A 68 -21.40 -12.91 -14.58
N GLN A 69 -21.27 -13.23 -15.87
CA GLN A 69 -20.21 -12.66 -16.72
C GLN A 69 -20.44 -11.18 -16.99
N GLU A 70 -21.70 -10.79 -17.18
CA GLU A 70 -22.07 -9.37 -17.32
C GLU A 70 -21.81 -8.59 -16.03
N ALA A 71 -22.07 -9.19 -14.87
CA ALA A 71 -21.72 -8.61 -13.57
C ALA A 71 -20.21 -8.38 -13.44
N GLU A 72 -19.40 -9.39 -13.74
CA GLU A 72 -17.93 -9.29 -13.73
C GLU A 72 -17.43 -8.17 -14.66
N LYS A 73 -17.96 -8.08 -15.88
CA LYS A 73 -17.60 -7.04 -16.84
C LYS A 73 -17.92 -5.63 -16.32
N ARG A 74 -19.07 -5.44 -15.69
CA ARG A 74 -19.46 -4.13 -15.10
C ARG A 74 -18.59 -3.78 -13.90
N VAL A 75 -18.26 -4.75 -13.05
CA VAL A 75 -17.35 -4.54 -11.91
C VAL A 75 -15.94 -4.21 -12.38
N ASP A 76 -15.44 -4.90 -13.41
CA ASP A 76 -14.14 -4.59 -14.02
C ASP A 76 -14.10 -3.15 -14.56
N GLN A 77 -15.18 -2.64 -15.15
CA GLN A 77 -15.25 -1.23 -15.57
C GLN A 77 -15.17 -0.25 -14.39
N LEU A 78 -15.81 -0.58 -13.26
CA LEU A 78 -15.70 0.20 -12.03
C LEU A 78 -14.28 0.14 -11.45
N GLU A 79 -13.64 -1.02 -11.51
CA GLU A 79 -12.28 -1.25 -11.02
C GLU A 79 -11.28 -0.45 -11.86
N ALA A 80 -11.36 -0.53 -13.19
CA ALA A 80 -10.56 0.26 -14.11
C ALA A 80 -10.67 1.77 -13.83
N LYS A 81 -11.89 2.26 -13.53
CA LYS A 81 -12.13 3.66 -13.15
C LYS A 81 -11.48 4.01 -11.82
N MET A 82 -11.53 3.11 -10.83
CA MET A 82 -10.86 3.28 -9.53
C MET A 82 -9.34 3.34 -9.71
N ILE A 83 -8.75 2.38 -10.43
CA ILE A 83 -7.31 2.36 -10.75
C ILE A 83 -6.89 3.68 -11.41
N TYR A 84 -7.63 4.13 -12.43
CA TYR A 84 -7.36 5.39 -13.12
C TYR A 84 -7.37 6.59 -12.16
N GLN A 85 -8.36 6.67 -11.26
CA GLN A 85 -8.47 7.77 -10.31
C GLN A 85 -7.35 7.76 -9.26
N MET A 86 -6.95 6.58 -8.77
CA MET A 86 -5.84 6.42 -7.84
C MET A 86 -4.53 6.87 -8.48
N GLN A 87 -4.20 6.33 -9.66
CA GLN A 87 -2.96 6.68 -10.37
C GLN A 87 -2.89 8.16 -10.75
N LYS A 88 -4.01 8.78 -11.13
CA LYS A 88 -4.06 10.20 -11.46
C LYS A 88 -3.72 11.10 -10.26
N ARG A 89 -4.02 10.66 -9.04
CA ARG A 89 -3.80 11.42 -7.80
C ARG A 89 -2.45 11.13 -7.15
N TYR A 90 -1.93 9.91 -7.33
CA TYR A 90 -0.67 9.49 -6.73
C TYR A 90 0.48 10.42 -7.15
N PRO A 91 1.42 10.76 -6.25
CA PRO A 91 2.56 11.60 -6.60
C PRO A 91 3.38 10.98 -7.74
N ALA A 92 3.66 11.76 -8.77
CA ALA A 92 4.39 11.25 -9.93
C ALA A 92 5.80 10.74 -9.57
N VAL A 93 6.41 11.25 -8.49
CA VAL A 93 7.74 10.80 -8.02
C VAL A 93 7.74 9.32 -7.66
N LEU A 94 6.63 8.80 -7.14
CA LEU A 94 6.46 7.39 -6.78
C LEU A 94 6.05 6.52 -7.98
N ALA A 95 5.89 7.11 -9.17
CA ALA A 95 5.46 6.44 -10.38
C ALA A 95 6.57 6.38 -11.46
N LEU A 96 7.75 6.94 -11.22
CA LEU A 96 8.95 6.72 -12.04
C LEU A 96 9.40 5.26 -11.82
N PRO A 97 9.61 4.45 -12.87
CA PRO A 97 10.02 4.82 -14.25
C PRO A 97 8.91 4.82 -15.32
N PHE A 98 7.65 4.62 -14.94
CA PHE A 98 6.61 4.26 -15.91
C PHE A 98 6.24 5.38 -16.89
N ASP A 99 6.54 6.66 -16.60
CA ASP A 99 6.20 7.87 -17.40
C ASP A 99 4.85 7.83 -18.15
N VAL A 100 3.89 7.07 -17.62
CA VAL A 100 2.61 6.94 -18.29
C VAL A 100 1.82 8.17 -17.92
N ASN A 101 1.59 9.04 -18.90
CA ASN A 101 0.57 10.06 -18.77
C ASN A 101 -0.79 9.36 -18.74
N VAL A 102 -1.21 8.95 -17.53
CA VAL A 102 -2.45 8.20 -17.29
C VAL A 102 -3.66 8.84 -17.99
N LYS A 103 -3.67 10.17 -18.18
CA LYS A 103 -4.74 10.87 -18.91
C LYS A 103 -4.84 10.47 -20.39
N LYS A 104 -3.74 10.12 -21.02
CA LYS A 104 -3.64 9.63 -22.40
C LYS A 104 -3.86 8.13 -22.52
N CYS A 105 -4.01 7.40 -21.41
CA CYS A 105 -4.19 5.97 -21.44
C CYS A 105 -5.64 5.54 -21.17
N SER A 106 -5.99 4.37 -21.68
CA SER A 106 -7.12 3.57 -21.19
C SER A 106 -6.60 2.46 -20.28
N ILE A 107 -7.40 2.02 -19.32
CA ILE A 107 -7.10 0.88 -18.45
C ILE A 107 -8.06 -0.23 -18.81
N LYS A 108 -7.53 -1.43 -19.06
CA LYS A 108 -8.33 -2.61 -19.39
C LYS A 108 -7.68 -3.89 -18.86
N LYS A 109 -8.47 -4.94 -18.73
CA LYS A 109 -8.01 -6.27 -18.31
C LYS A 109 -7.74 -7.13 -19.55
N GLU A 110 -6.53 -7.64 -19.71
CA GLU A 110 -6.15 -8.62 -20.74
C GLU A 110 -5.60 -9.87 -20.06
N LYS A 111 -6.15 -11.05 -20.38
CA LYS A 111 -5.73 -12.34 -19.79
C LYS A 111 -5.69 -12.31 -18.24
N GLY A 112 -6.64 -11.62 -17.62
CA GLY A 112 -6.73 -11.48 -16.16
C GLY A 112 -5.77 -10.45 -15.55
N GLN A 113 -4.96 -9.76 -16.35
CA GLN A 113 -4.04 -8.73 -15.88
C GLN A 113 -4.47 -7.33 -16.32
N TRP A 114 -4.33 -6.37 -15.41
CA TRP A 114 -4.57 -4.97 -15.70
C TRP A 114 -3.43 -4.40 -16.55
N ILE A 115 -3.77 -3.83 -17.70
CA ILE A 115 -2.83 -3.11 -18.56
C ILE A 115 -3.31 -1.68 -18.84
N MET A 116 -2.35 -0.79 -19.02
CA MET A 116 -2.58 0.55 -19.56
C MET A 116 -2.28 0.54 -21.05
N VAL A 117 -3.12 1.18 -21.85
CA VAL A 117 -2.91 1.34 -23.30
C VAL A 117 -2.85 2.81 -23.64
N ASP A 118 -1.76 3.28 -24.22
CA ASP A 118 -1.69 4.63 -24.78
C ASP A 118 -2.70 4.76 -25.93
N LYS A 119 -3.58 5.76 -25.85
CA LYS A 119 -4.66 5.95 -26.83
C LYS A 119 -4.17 6.41 -28.20
N SER A 120 -2.97 6.98 -28.28
CA SER A 120 -2.39 7.50 -29.51
C SER A 120 -1.49 6.49 -30.22
N THR A 121 -0.67 5.75 -29.48
CA THR A 121 0.27 4.77 -30.06
C THR A 121 -0.25 3.35 -30.02
N GLY A 122 -1.23 3.05 -29.16
CA GLY A 122 -1.68 1.68 -28.90
C GLY A 122 -0.69 0.86 -28.04
N GLU A 123 0.40 1.48 -27.59
CA GLU A 123 1.43 0.84 -26.77
C GLU A 123 0.86 0.40 -25.43
N LYS A 124 1.27 -0.79 -24.97
CA LYS A 124 0.75 -1.44 -23.78
C LYS A 124 1.79 -1.44 -22.67
N PHE A 125 1.36 -1.03 -21.49
CA PHE A 125 2.20 -0.98 -20.29
C PHE A 125 1.54 -1.80 -19.18
N PRO A 126 2.34 -2.49 -18.34
CA PRO A 126 1.81 -3.09 -17.12
C PRO A 126 1.23 -2.00 -16.23
N THR A 127 0.08 -2.28 -15.60
CA THR A 127 -0.47 -1.37 -14.60
C THR A 127 0.41 -1.42 -13.34
N PRO A 128 0.74 -0.28 -12.70
CA PRO A 128 1.49 -0.25 -11.45
C PRO A 128 0.81 -1.07 -10.33
N LEU A 129 1.56 -1.35 -9.26
CA LEU A 129 1.18 -2.14 -8.07
C LEU A 129 -0.21 -1.86 -7.47
N VAL A 130 -0.79 -0.69 -7.76
CA VAL A 130 -2.18 -0.33 -7.42
C VAL A 130 -3.18 -1.41 -7.84
N SER A 131 -2.97 -2.09 -8.97
CA SER A 131 -3.87 -3.15 -9.46
C SER A 131 -4.04 -4.33 -8.50
N HIS A 132 -2.98 -4.71 -7.76
CA HIS A 132 -3.08 -5.81 -6.80
C HIS A 132 -3.96 -5.44 -5.61
N TYR A 133 -3.92 -4.18 -5.16
CA TYR A 133 -4.81 -3.69 -4.12
C TYR A 133 -6.27 -3.65 -4.60
N THR A 134 -6.51 -3.27 -5.86
CA THR A 134 -7.88 -3.22 -6.40
C THR A 134 -8.47 -4.61 -6.60
N ASP A 135 -7.68 -5.61 -7.00
CA ASP A 135 -8.11 -7.01 -7.05
C ASP A 135 -8.53 -7.49 -5.65
N VAL A 136 -7.77 -7.18 -4.59
CA VAL A 136 -8.16 -7.52 -3.20
C VAL A 136 -9.48 -6.86 -2.81
N ILE A 137 -9.66 -5.56 -3.12
CA ILE A 137 -10.91 -4.84 -2.83
C ILE A 137 -12.10 -5.49 -3.56
N LYS A 138 -11.92 -5.86 -4.84
CA LYS A 138 -12.95 -6.54 -5.63
C LYS A 138 -13.35 -7.88 -5.01
N GLU A 139 -12.36 -8.70 -4.67
CA GLU A 139 -12.61 -10.03 -4.10
C GLU A 139 -13.23 -9.97 -2.70
N VAL A 140 -12.91 -8.96 -1.88
CA VAL A 140 -13.61 -8.71 -0.61
C VAL A 140 -15.11 -8.44 -0.85
N VAL A 141 -15.44 -7.62 -1.85
CA VAL A 141 -16.84 -7.34 -2.18
C VAL A 141 -17.56 -8.61 -2.61
N LYS A 142 -16.94 -9.37 -3.52
CA LYS A 142 -17.49 -10.63 -4.03
C LYS A 142 -17.72 -11.63 -2.90
N HIS A 143 -16.72 -11.81 -2.02
CA HIS A 143 -16.83 -12.64 -0.83
C HIS A 143 -18.01 -12.22 0.06
N ASN A 144 -18.13 -10.93 0.36
CA ASN A 144 -19.19 -10.42 1.24
C ASN A 144 -20.59 -10.70 0.67
N VAL A 145 -20.81 -10.46 -0.63
CA VAL A 145 -22.11 -10.71 -1.26
C VAL A 145 -22.44 -12.19 -1.32
N GLN A 146 -21.46 -13.05 -1.63
CA GLN A 146 -21.67 -14.49 -1.78
C GLN A 146 -21.85 -15.24 -0.45
N ASN A 147 -21.20 -14.77 0.61
CA ASN A 147 -21.14 -15.48 1.90
C ASN A 147 -21.87 -14.73 3.02
N HIS A 148 -22.62 -13.67 2.70
CA HIS A 148 -23.18 -12.74 3.70
C HIS A 148 -22.11 -12.19 4.66
N GLY A 149 -20.91 -12.01 4.12
CA GLY A 149 -19.76 -11.48 4.84
C GLY A 149 -19.87 -9.99 5.06
N ASN A 150 -18.99 -9.44 5.90
CA ASN A 150 -19.00 -8.01 6.20
C ASN A 150 -17.60 -7.39 6.20
N LEU A 151 -16.58 -8.08 5.67
CA LEU A 151 -15.21 -7.58 5.62
C LEU A 151 -15.15 -6.15 5.08
N GLN A 152 -14.47 -5.29 5.82
CA GLN A 152 -14.23 -3.90 5.45
C GLN A 152 -12.79 -3.74 4.97
N VAL A 153 -12.58 -2.81 4.02
CA VAL A 153 -11.27 -2.48 3.48
C VAL A 153 -11.01 -0.99 3.63
N TYR A 154 -9.85 -0.63 4.19
CA TYR A 154 -9.45 0.76 4.39
C TYR A 154 -8.01 1.02 3.91
N ALA A 155 -7.77 2.16 3.30
CA ALA A 155 -6.46 2.73 3.05
C ALA A 155 -5.96 3.47 4.31
N VAL A 156 -4.72 3.21 4.75
CA VAL A 156 -4.18 3.76 6.02
C VAL A 156 -2.89 4.56 5.88
N ASP A 157 -2.28 4.62 4.69
CA ASP A 157 -1.06 5.41 4.45
C ASP A 157 -1.33 6.92 4.52
N ILE A 158 -0.28 7.75 4.54
CA ILE A 158 -0.39 9.21 4.42
C ILE A 158 -1.10 9.60 3.12
N SER A 159 -1.82 10.73 3.13
CA SER A 159 -2.57 11.15 1.95
C SER A 159 -1.65 11.53 0.78
N THR A 160 -2.17 11.51 -0.45
CA THR A 160 -1.41 11.97 -1.62
C THR A 160 -0.92 13.42 -1.49
N LYS A 161 -1.68 14.27 -0.76
CA LYS A 161 -1.28 15.64 -0.42
C LYS A 161 -0.05 15.65 0.50
N GLU A 162 -0.09 14.88 1.58
CA GLU A 162 1.03 14.77 2.52
C GLU A 162 2.27 14.20 1.83
N MET A 163 2.13 13.18 0.98
CA MET A 163 3.26 12.67 0.21
C MET A 163 3.93 13.77 -0.62
N LYS A 164 3.16 14.64 -1.29
CA LYS A 164 3.71 15.79 -2.04
C LYS A 164 4.36 16.82 -1.13
N GLU A 165 3.82 17.05 0.05
CA GLU A 165 4.43 17.93 1.05
C GLU A 165 5.76 17.37 1.56
N GLN A 166 5.87 16.06 1.74
CA GLN A 166 7.13 15.40 2.08
C GLN A 166 8.18 15.53 0.98
N VAL A 167 7.77 15.49 -0.30
CA VAL A 167 8.69 15.75 -1.42
C VAL A 167 9.20 17.19 -1.39
N LYS A 168 8.29 18.17 -1.19
CA LYS A 168 8.67 19.58 -1.05
C LYS A 168 9.59 19.83 0.14
N SER A 169 9.39 19.07 1.21
CA SER A 169 10.20 19.13 2.45
C SER A 169 11.48 18.31 2.34
N LYS A 170 11.83 17.78 1.16
CA LYS A 170 13.04 16.97 0.91
C LYS A 170 13.12 15.67 1.71
N ASN A 171 12.01 15.24 2.30
CA ASN A 171 11.92 14.00 3.06
C ASN A 171 11.65 12.79 2.15
N LEU A 172 11.21 13.02 0.92
CA LEU A 172 11.08 12.03 -0.15
C LEU A 172 11.74 12.59 -1.42
N TYR A 173 12.78 11.95 -1.92
CA TYR A 173 13.58 12.44 -3.03
C TYR A 173 13.79 11.34 -4.09
N LEU A 174 14.46 11.67 -5.20
CA LEU A 174 14.87 10.69 -6.20
C LEU A 174 16.34 10.38 -6.02
N GLN A 175 16.68 9.10 -5.93
CA GLN A 175 18.06 8.68 -6.13
C GLN A 175 18.32 8.40 -7.59
N ILE A 176 19.49 8.82 -8.07
CA ILE A 176 19.97 8.58 -9.43
C ILE A 176 21.30 7.85 -9.34
N GLY A 177 21.44 6.78 -10.12
CA GLY A 177 22.68 6.05 -10.28
C GLY A 177 23.77 6.84 -10.99
N LEU A 178 24.51 7.67 -10.26
CA LEU A 178 25.68 8.40 -10.72
C LEU A 178 26.59 8.70 -9.52
N PRO A 179 27.90 8.91 -9.73
CA PRO A 179 28.79 9.40 -8.69
C PRO A 179 28.39 10.77 -8.16
N LYS A 180 28.62 11.01 -6.87
CA LYS A 180 28.37 12.31 -6.21
C LYS A 180 29.11 13.48 -6.87
N THR A 181 30.23 13.23 -7.53
CA THR A 181 30.97 14.26 -8.28
C THR A 181 30.13 14.86 -9.41
N CYS A 182 29.12 14.14 -9.91
CA CYS A 182 28.21 14.60 -10.95
C CYS A 182 27.00 15.40 -10.42
N GLN A 183 26.87 15.63 -9.11
CA GLN A 183 25.68 16.21 -8.50
C GLN A 183 25.37 17.59 -9.11
N GLN A 184 26.35 18.48 -9.10
CA GLN A 184 26.21 19.83 -9.64
C GLN A 184 25.89 19.82 -11.16
N PRO A 185 26.61 19.06 -12.01
CA PRO A 185 26.26 18.92 -13.43
C PRO A 185 24.82 18.45 -13.69
N ILE A 186 24.32 17.49 -12.90
CA ILE A 186 22.97 16.95 -13.02
C ILE A 186 21.92 17.98 -12.58
N GLU A 187 22.13 18.67 -11.46
CA GLU A 187 21.27 19.75 -10.99
C GLU A 187 21.19 20.89 -12.02
N GLU A 188 22.32 21.28 -12.62
CA GLU A 188 22.36 22.28 -13.69
C GLU A 188 21.59 21.83 -14.93
N TYR A 189 21.72 20.56 -15.32
CA TYR A 189 20.96 19.98 -16.41
C TYR A 189 19.46 20.04 -16.11
N LEU A 190 19.03 19.49 -14.98
CA LEU A 190 17.62 19.43 -14.58
C LEU A 190 16.99 20.83 -14.47
N LYS A 191 17.72 21.82 -13.95
CA LYS A 191 17.27 23.22 -13.87
C LYS A 191 16.97 23.80 -15.26
N LYS A 192 17.80 23.50 -16.25
CA LYS A 192 17.63 23.98 -17.63
C LYS A 192 16.61 23.14 -18.41
N ALA A 193 16.65 21.82 -18.26
CA ALA A 193 15.69 20.89 -18.86
C ALA A 193 14.26 21.17 -18.39
N ARG A 194 14.08 21.51 -17.10
CA ARG A 194 12.79 21.96 -16.56
C ARG A 194 12.25 23.20 -17.29
N LYS A 195 13.10 24.19 -17.60
CA LYS A 195 12.69 25.38 -18.38
C LYS A 195 12.26 24.99 -19.80
N SER A 196 12.97 24.08 -20.46
CA SER A 196 12.57 23.56 -21.78
C SER A 196 11.24 22.82 -21.71
N ALA A 197 11.06 21.97 -20.70
CA ALA A 197 9.81 21.26 -20.46
C ALA A 197 8.63 22.22 -20.26
N PHE A 198 8.81 23.34 -19.54
CA PHE A 198 7.77 24.37 -19.39
C PHE A 198 7.30 24.95 -20.73
N LEU A 199 8.18 24.97 -21.74
CA LEU A 199 7.88 25.43 -23.09
C LEU A 199 7.36 24.30 -24.01
N GLY A 200 7.19 23.08 -23.49
CA GLY A 200 6.81 21.91 -24.29
C GLY A 200 7.89 21.44 -25.27
N LYS A 201 9.16 21.79 -25.00
CA LYS A 201 10.31 21.50 -25.87
C LYS A 201 11.26 20.52 -25.19
N SER A 202 11.96 19.73 -25.99
CA SER A 202 13.11 18.96 -25.52
C SER A 202 14.27 19.88 -25.13
N PRO A 203 15.13 19.47 -24.19
CA PRO A 203 16.39 20.18 -23.93
C PRO A 203 17.25 20.29 -25.20
N LYS A 204 17.99 21.39 -25.31
CA LYS A 204 18.87 21.62 -26.48
C LYS A 204 19.98 20.57 -26.52
N GLU A 205 20.36 20.15 -27.73
CA GLU A 205 21.46 19.20 -27.92
C GLU A 205 22.79 19.68 -27.31
N SER A 206 23.05 20.99 -27.37
CA SER A 206 24.23 21.59 -26.73
C SER A 206 24.25 21.42 -25.20
N LEU A 207 23.09 21.34 -24.55
CA LEU A 207 23.01 21.07 -23.12
C LEU A 207 23.30 19.60 -22.81
N ARG A 208 22.76 18.68 -23.63
CA ARG A 208 23.05 17.24 -23.52
C ARG A 208 24.54 16.97 -23.74
N LYS A 209 25.13 17.53 -24.79
CA LYS A 209 26.56 17.45 -25.08
C LYS A 209 27.43 17.95 -23.91
N LYS A 210 27.07 19.08 -23.29
CA LYS A 210 27.82 19.59 -22.12
C LYS A 210 27.79 18.61 -20.93
N LEU A 211 26.62 18.02 -20.64
CA LEU A 211 26.51 17.03 -19.57
C LEU A 211 27.32 15.77 -19.91
N PHE A 212 27.20 15.29 -21.14
CA PHE A 212 27.95 14.14 -21.65
C PHE A 212 29.46 14.32 -21.48
N GLU A 213 30.03 15.44 -21.94
CA GLU A 213 31.45 15.74 -21.79
C GLU A 213 31.90 15.80 -20.32
N THR A 214 31.00 16.23 -19.42
CA THR A 214 31.28 16.27 -17.99
C THR A 214 31.30 14.87 -17.38
N LEU A 215 30.33 14.03 -17.74
CA LEU A 215 30.27 12.63 -17.30
C LEU A 215 31.48 11.83 -17.80
N GLN A 216 31.91 12.05 -19.05
CA GLN A 216 33.11 11.41 -19.60
C GLN A 216 34.39 11.78 -18.83
N LYS A 217 34.54 13.04 -18.41
CA LYS A 217 35.69 13.49 -17.60
C LYS A 217 35.74 12.82 -16.23
N GLU A 218 34.58 12.48 -15.68
CA GLU A 218 34.44 11.74 -14.42
C GLU A 218 34.63 10.21 -14.61
N GLY A 219 35.00 9.75 -15.81
CA GLY A 219 35.21 8.34 -16.12
C GLY A 219 33.91 7.53 -16.21
N ILE A 220 32.76 8.19 -16.31
CA ILE A 220 31.45 7.54 -16.37
C ILE A 220 31.13 7.26 -17.83
N ILE A 221 31.04 5.97 -18.16
CA ILE A 221 30.65 5.49 -19.48
C ILE A 221 29.38 4.64 -19.30
N PRO A 222 28.18 5.25 -19.30
CA PRO A 222 26.93 4.53 -19.42
C PRO A 222 26.97 3.63 -20.67
N TYR A 223 26.44 2.42 -20.55
CA TYR A 223 26.23 1.52 -21.69
C TYR A 223 25.34 2.16 -22.77
N ASN A 224 24.44 3.06 -22.37
CA ASN A 224 23.62 3.87 -23.26
C ASN A 224 23.35 5.25 -22.64
N TYR A 225 23.93 6.30 -23.24
CA TYR A 225 23.71 7.68 -22.79
C TYR A 225 22.30 8.19 -23.11
N GLN A 226 21.66 7.64 -24.14
CA GLN A 226 20.31 8.06 -24.52
C GLN A 226 19.31 7.74 -23.39
N ASP A 227 19.44 6.56 -22.79
CA ASP A 227 18.59 6.14 -21.67
C ASP A 227 18.74 7.08 -20.46
N LEU A 228 19.97 7.50 -20.14
CA LEU A 228 20.21 8.47 -19.07
C LEU A 228 19.52 9.81 -19.34
N PHE A 229 19.65 10.34 -20.57
CA PHE A 229 19.00 11.60 -20.93
C PHE A 229 17.48 11.50 -20.95
N ASP A 230 16.93 10.38 -21.44
CA ASP A 230 15.49 10.15 -21.45
C ASP A 230 14.95 10.12 -20.01
N GLU A 231 15.64 9.48 -19.08
CA GLU A 231 15.27 9.48 -17.67
C GLU A 231 15.40 10.87 -17.01
N LEU A 232 16.48 11.62 -17.27
CA LEU A 232 16.61 12.99 -16.76
C LEU A 232 15.51 13.91 -17.31
N ASP A 233 15.09 13.70 -18.55
CA ASP A 233 14.00 14.44 -19.18
C ASP A 233 12.64 14.06 -18.58
N LYS A 234 12.44 12.80 -18.19
CA LYS A 234 11.27 12.37 -17.38
C LYS A 234 11.23 13.10 -16.04
N VAL A 235 12.36 13.22 -15.34
CA VAL A 235 12.44 13.99 -14.07
C VAL A 235 12.11 15.46 -14.31
N ALA A 236 12.64 16.09 -15.37
CA ALA A 236 12.31 17.47 -15.73
C ALA A 236 10.82 17.67 -16.01
N ASN A 237 10.20 16.75 -16.76
CA ASN A 237 8.76 16.76 -17.06
C ASN A 237 7.91 16.58 -15.81
N LEU A 238 8.35 15.74 -14.87
CA LEU A 238 7.71 15.54 -13.58
C LEU A 238 7.73 16.81 -12.73
N GLN A 239 8.88 17.46 -12.60
CA GLN A 239 9.01 18.71 -11.84
C GLN A 239 8.14 19.84 -12.42
N ARG A 240 7.94 19.86 -13.74
CA ARG A 240 6.96 20.73 -14.40
C ARG A 240 5.53 20.37 -13.99
N LYS A 241 5.15 19.08 -14.11
CA LYS A 241 3.79 18.59 -13.81
C LYS A 241 3.39 18.86 -12.36
N GLU A 242 4.30 18.61 -11.44
CA GLU A 242 4.08 18.74 -10.00
C GLU A 242 4.33 20.16 -9.47
N LYS A 243 4.92 21.04 -10.29
CA LYS A 243 5.22 22.45 -9.97
C LYS A 243 6.15 22.64 -8.76
N PHE A 244 6.95 21.64 -8.41
CA PHE A 244 8.01 21.74 -7.40
C PHE A 244 9.28 21.05 -7.88
N GLU A 245 10.40 21.44 -7.29
CA GLU A 245 11.69 20.78 -7.51
C GLU A 245 11.74 19.48 -6.71
N VAL A 246 12.18 18.42 -7.36
CA VAL A 246 12.43 17.13 -6.70
C VAL A 246 13.92 17.06 -6.46
N GLN A 247 14.31 16.94 -5.19
CA GLN A 247 15.71 16.71 -4.87
C GLN A 247 16.16 15.41 -5.53
N CYS A 248 17.32 15.46 -6.16
CA CYS A 248 18.02 14.30 -6.67
C CYS A 248 19.26 14.07 -5.81
N ASP A 249 19.49 12.86 -5.35
CA ASP A 249 20.74 12.48 -4.67
C ASP A 249 21.45 11.45 -5.54
N LEU A 250 22.73 11.69 -5.80
CA LEU A 250 23.54 10.82 -6.63
C LEU A 250 24.22 9.75 -5.78
N GLU A 251 24.06 8.50 -6.17
CA GLU A 251 24.72 7.38 -5.53
C GLU A 251 25.25 6.38 -6.57
N ASN A 252 26.36 5.70 -6.26
CA ASN A 252 26.96 4.66 -7.09
C ASN A 252 26.12 3.37 -7.11
N ILE A 253 24.84 3.50 -7.45
CA ILE A 253 23.99 2.38 -7.87
C ILE A 253 24.20 2.15 -9.39
N GLU A 254 23.41 1.25 -9.96
CA GLU A 254 23.38 1.01 -11.40
C GLU A 254 23.09 2.31 -12.17
N ILE A 255 23.97 2.65 -13.13
CA ILE A 255 23.94 3.92 -13.84
C ILE A 255 22.58 4.13 -14.53
N GLY A 256 21.94 5.27 -14.29
CA GLY A 256 20.66 5.60 -14.91
C GLY A 256 19.44 4.95 -14.26
N LYS A 257 19.60 4.22 -13.15
CA LYS A 257 18.45 3.76 -12.34
C LYS A 257 17.93 4.89 -11.45
N TYR A 258 16.62 5.05 -11.41
CA TYR A 258 15.92 6.02 -10.58
C TYR A 258 15.07 5.30 -9.55
N VAL A 259 15.24 5.64 -8.28
CA VAL A 259 14.43 5.06 -7.21
C VAL A 259 13.98 6.16 -6.26
N PRO A 260 12.68 6.24 -5.93
CA PRO A 260 12.22 7.10 -4.85
C PRO A 260 12.88 6.70 -3.54
N ALA A 261 13.48 7.66 -2.86
CA ALA A 261 14.24 7.48 -1.64
C ALA A 261 13.56 8.24 -0.48
N PRO A 262 12.98 7.54 0.50
CA PRO A 262 12.48 8.17 1.71
C PRO A 262 13.61 8.43 2.71
N THR A 263 13.56 9.58 3.37
CA THR A 263 14.41 9.87 4.54
C THR A 263 13.92 9.16 5.79
N PRO A 264 14.77 9.02 6.82
CA PRO A 264 14.35 8.64 8.17
C PRO A 264 13.12 9.43 8.69
N ALA A 265 13.10 10.75 8.46
CA ALA A 265 12.01 11.62 8.91
C ALA A 265 10.68 11.33 8.19
N PHE A 266 10.72 10.99 6.90
CA PHE A 266 9.54 10.55 6.15
C PHE A 266 8.93 9.29 6.76
N LEU A 267 9.77 8.28 7.02
CA LEU A 267 9.33 7.00 7.55
C LEU A 267 8.71 7.18 8.93
N ASP A 268 9.35 7.92 9.83
CA ASP A 268 8.79 8.20 11.18
C ASP A 268 7.49 8.99 11.13
N TYR A 269 7.37 9.94 10.20
CA TYR A 269 6.13 10.67 9.99
C TYR A 269 5.02 9.73 9.54
N ARG A 270 5.30 8.93 8.52
CA ARG A 270 4.38 7.96 7.94
C ARG A 270 3.91 6.93 8.97
N ASP A 271 4.82 6.36 9.74
CA ASP A 271 4.53 5.34 10.76
C ASP A 271 3.57 5.88 11.83
N ARG A 272 3.84 7.08 12.36
CA ARG A 272 2.96 7.76 13.34
C ARG A 272 1.57 8.05 12.76
N ARG A 273 1.52 8.49 11.51
CA ARG A 273 0.25 8.77 10.79
C ARG A 273 -0.54 7.49 10.53
N MET A 274 0.11 6.40 10.13
CA MET A 274 -0.52 5.09 9.86
C MET A 274 -1.03 4.42 11.14
N ALA A 275 -0.24 4.44 12.20
CA ALA A 275 -0.64 3.87 13.50
C ALA A 275 -1.81 4.65 14.14
N GLY A 276 -1.91 5.96 13.87
CA GLY A 276 -2.91 6.85 14.47
C GLY A 276 -2.40 7.57 15.73
N ASN A 277 -1.08 7.68 15.89
CA ASN A 277 -0.45 8.50 16.94
C ASN A 277 -0.31 9.96 16.50
N LEU A 278 -0.47 10.25 15.21
CA LEU A 278 -0.59 11.59 14.65
C LEU A 278 -1.87 11.70 13.82
N GLU A 279 -2.92 12.33 14.37
CA GLU A 279 -4.19 12.59 13.69
C GLU A 279 -4.38 14.10 13.45
N TYR A 280 -4.95 14.45 12.29
CA TYR A 280 -5.34 15.82 11.99
C TYR A 280 -6.85 15.92 11.92
N LYS A 281 -7.37 17.11 12.21
CA LYS A 281 -8.81 17.38 12.07
C LYS A 281 -9.30 16.99 10.69
N GLU A 282 -8.60 17.34 9.62
CA GLU A 282 -8.99 17.04 8.23
C GLU A 282 -9.20 15.53 7.93
N ASP A 283 -8.65 14.63 8.73
CA ASP A 283 -8.74 13.19 8.51
C ASP A 283 -10.19 12.67 8.56
N HIS A 284 -11.11 13.37 9.24
CA HIS A 284 -12.54 12.98 9.30
C HIS A 284 -13.19 12.82 7.93
N ARG A 285 -12.73 13.57 6.92
CA ARG A 285 -13.28 13.53 5.56
C ARG A 285 -12.96 12.23 4.82
N TYR A 286 -11.98 11.47 5.31
CA TYR A 286 -11.57 10.18 4.75
C TYR A 286 -12.22 8.99 5.47
N GLY A 287 -12.93 9.23 6.56
CA GLY A 287 -13.41 8.17 7.46
C GLY A 287 -12.25 7.52 8.25
N PRO A 288 -12.43 6.26 8.71
CA PRO A 288 -11.38 5.50 9.39
C PRO A 288 -10.16 5.31 8.48
N CYS A 289 -9.07 6.04 8.78
CA CYS A 289 -7.92 6.17 7.88
C CYS A 289 -6.56 5.95 8.54
N ASN A 290 -6.57 5.38 9.75
CA ASN A 290 -5.38 4.90 10.44
C ASN A 290 -5.75 3.61 11.20
N ILE A 291 -4.75 2.80 11.54
CA ILE A 291 -4.95 1.46 12.14
C ILE A 291 -5.78 1.55 13.43
N LYS A 292 -5.49 2.55 14.27
CA LYS A 292 -6.22 2.86 15.50
C LYS A 292 -7.72 3.10 15.28
N ARG A 293 -8.10 3.93 14.32
CA ARG A 293 -9.51 4.22 13.97
C ARG A 293 -10.19 3.08 13.23
N VAL A 294 -9.47 2.41 12.33
CA VAL A 294 -10.01 1.27 11.58
C VAL A 294 -10.40 0.15 12.56
N ALA A 295 -9.58 -0.12 13.57
CA ALA A 295 -9.93 -1.05 14.63
C ALA A 295 -11.22 -0.69 15.41
N GLU A 296 -11.57 0.59 15.49
CA GLU A 296 -12.80 1.04 16.16
C GLU A 296 -14.06 0.83 15.32
N THR A 297 -13.92 0.54 14.02
CA THR A 297 -15.08 0.29 13.14
C THR A 297 -15.81 -1.00 13.45
N ARG A 298 -15.18 -1.92 14.20
CA ARG A 298 -15.76 -3.19 14.62
C ARG A 298 -15.55 -3.41 16.10
N HIS A 299 -16.67 -3.59 16.81
CA HIS A 299 -16.68 -4.11 18.17
C HIS A 299 -16.94 -5.61 18.10
N PHE A 300 -15.91 -6.42 18.41
CA PHE A 300 -16.06 -7.87 18.55
C PHE A 300 -16.18 -8.25 20.02
N TYR A 301 -17.12 -9.16 20.32
CA TYR A 301 -17.38 -9.67 21.67
C TYR A 301 -16.25 -10.56 22.22
N TYR A 302 -15.25 -10.94 21.41
CA TYR A 302 -14.18 -11.88 21.76
C TYR A 302 -12.89 -11.61 20.96
N PRO A 303 -11.72 -11.77 21.58
CA PRO A 303 -11.08 -10.67 22.27
C PRO A 303 -10.64 -9.55 21.28
N GLY A 304 -11.16 -8.33 21.49
CA GLY A 304 -10.66 -7.05 20.95
C GLY A 304 -10.65 -6.85 19.42
N SER A 305 -10.42 -5.60 19.00
CA SER A 305 -10.31 -5.24 17.58
C SER A 305 -9.10 -5.92 16.92
N ARG A 306 -9.35 -6.63 15.81
CA ARG A 306 -8.39 -7.38 15.00
C ARG A 306 -8.18 -6.67 13.66
N VAL A 307 -6.96 -6.25 13.37
CA VAL A 307 -6.62 -5.58 12.10
C VAL A 307 -5.58 -6.40 11.36
N ILE A 308 -5.82 -6.63 10.06
CA ILE A 308 -4.79 -7.07 9.12
C ILE A 308 -4.34 -5.87 8.32
N HIS A 309 -3.06 -5.54 8.41
CA HIS A 309 -2.42 -4.59 7.53
C HIS A 309 -1.71 -5.35 6.42
N TRP A 310 -1.94 -4.94 5.18
CA TRP A 310 -1.42 -5.57 3.99
C TRP A 310 -0.69 -4.54 3.12
N GLY A 311 0.60 -4.78 2.91
CA GLY A 311 1.57 -3.77 2.52
C GLY A 311 2.36 -3.34 3.76
N GLY A 312 3.68 -3.17 3.62
CA GLY A 312 4.51 -2.65 4.71
C GLY A 312 5.62 -3.55 5.28
N ALA A 313 5.85 -4.80 4.86
CA ALA A 313 7.06 -5.53 5.32
C ALA A 313 8.37 -4.97 4.78
N PHE A 314 8.34 -4.37 3.58
CA PHE A 314 9.47 -3.62 3.04
C PHE A 314 9.94 -2.52 4.01
N HIS A 315 9.02 -1.99 4.82
CA HIS A 315 9.32 -1.00 5.84
C HIS A 315 9.50 -1.63 7.24
N LEU A 316 8.73 -2.69 7.59
CA LEU A 316 8.67 -3.39 8.91
C LEU A 316 9.92 -4.11 9.40
N GLY A 317 10.98 -4.12 8.62
CA GLY A 317 12.31 -4.47 9.08
C GLY A 317 13.25 -4.39 7.90
N GLU A 318 14.49 -3.98 8.13
CA GLU A 318 15.70 -4.43 7.45
C GLU A 318 15.70 -4.67 5.93
N TYR A 319 14.87 -3.97 5.14
CA TYR A 319 15.26 -3.77 3.76
C TYR A 319 16.52 -2.91 3.81
N LYS A 320 17.64 -3.52 3.47
CA LYS A 320 18.88 -2.84 3.13
C LYS A 320 18.60 -1.95 1.92
N TRP A 321 18.00 -0.80 2.15
CA TRP A 321 18.32 0.36 1.36
C TRP A 321 19.80 0.61 1.64
N LYS A 322 20.67 -0.07 0.88
CA LYS A 322 22.09 0.21 0.83
C LYS A 322 22.21 1.59 0.18
N ASN A 323 21.94 2.63 0.96
CA ASN A 323 22.51 3.93 0.73
C ASN A 323 23.42 4.30 1.91
N ASN A 324 24.26 5.29 1.69
CA ASN A 324 25.25 5.77 2.67
C ASN A 324 24.64 6.33 3.99
N LEU A 325 23.32 6.23 4.22
CA LEU A 325 22.62 6.70 5.42
C LEU A 325 22.37 5.60 6.47
N GLY A 326 22.75 4.35 6.19
CA GLY A 326 22.73 3.24 7.14
C GLY A 326 21.47 2.37 7.11
N GLU A 327 21.52 1.23 7.79
CA GLU A 327 20.40 0.31 7.96
C GLU A 327 19.38 0.92 8.94
N ARG A 328 18.11 1.04 8.54
CA ARG A 328 17.06 1.51 9.45
C ARG A 328 15.81 0.63 9.41
N GLN A 329 15.42 0.14 10.59
CA GLN A 329 14.12 -0.48 10.86
C GLN A 329 13.02 0.61 10.96
N THR A 330 11.86 0.44 10.33
CA THR A 330 10.67 1.29 10.60
C THR A 330 10.30 1.24 12.09
N ASN A 331 9.57 2.26 12.53
CA ASN A 331 8.97 2.29 13.85
C ASN A 331 7.50 1.85 13.85
N LEU A 332 6.88 1.48 12.71
CA LEU A 332 5.45 1.18 12.64
C LEU A 332 4.97 0.14 13.65
N SER A 333 5.72 -0.94 13.90
CA SER A 333 5.38 -1.92 14.96
C SER A 333 5.38 -1.27 16.36
N LYS A 334 6.37 -0.42 16.66
CA LYS A 334 6.42 0.33 17.93
C LYS A 334 5.26 1.33 18.04
N GLU A 335 4.97 2.05 16.95
CA GLU A 335 3.89 3.02 16.88
C GLU A 335 2.52 2.34 17.03
N VAL A 336 2.30 1.16 16.42
CA VAL A 336 1.06 0.39 16.56
C VAL A 336 0.91 -0.14 18.00
N LYS A 337 2.01 -0.53 18.67
CA LYS A 337 1.97 -0.85 20.12
C LYS A 337 1.55 0.37 20.95
N GLN A 338 2.13 1.53 20.69
CA GLN A 338 1.77 2.80 21.36
C GLN A 338 0.31 3.22 21.06
N ALA A 339 -0.17 2.93 19.85
CA ALA A 339 -1.56 3.14 19.45
C ALA A 339 -2.54 2.17 20.14
N GLY A 340 -2.03 1.26 20.98
CA GLY A 340 -2.81 0.41 21.87
C GLY A 340 -2.99 -1.03 21.38
N PHE A 341 -2.16 -1.53 20.46
CA PHE A 341 -2.17 -2.93 20.04
C PHE A 341 -0.94 -3.66 20.62
N PRO A 342 -1.01 -4.19 21.85
CA PRO A 342 0.14 -4.78 22.53
C PRO A 342 0.66 -6.05 21.84
N TYR A 343 -0.24 -6.80 21.19
CA TYR A 343 0.12 -7.98 20.42
C TYR A 343 0.20 -7.62 18.94
N ILE A 344 1.42 -7.68 18.40
CA ILE A 344 1.69 -7.48 16.99
C ILE A 344 2.33 -8.73 16.43
N VAL A 345 1.78 -9.19 15.31
CA VAL A 345 2.38 -10.24 14.50
C VAL A 345 2.81 -9.65 13.17
N THR A 346 4.08 -9.80 12.82
CA THR A 346 4.60 -9.48 11.51
C THR A 346 4.76 -10.77 10.69
N ALA A 347 4.32 -10.75 9.43
CA ALA A 347 4.48 -11.85 8.49
C ALA A 347 5.06 -11.32 7.16
N ASP A 348 6.01 -12.04 6.55
CA ASP A 348 6.69 -11.62 5.31
C ASP A 348 6.74 -12.71 4.23
N GLY A 349 6.93 -12.35 2.96
CA GLY A 349 6.73 -13.17 1.77
C GLY A 349 7.88 -14.07 1.29
N TYR A 350 9.10 -13.99 1.84
CA TYR A 350 10.31 -14.61 1.23
C TYR A 350 11.08 -15.56 2.17
N THR A 351 11.56 -16.70 1.64
CA THR A 351 12.59 -17.56 2.28
C THR A 351 13.96 -17.59 1.56
N ASN A 352 14.07 -17.11 0.31
CA ASN A 352 15.23 -17.42 -0.55
C ASN A 352 16.33 -16.35 -0.64
N GLU A 353 16.29 -15.30 0.17
CA GLU A 353 17.44 -14.42 0.35
C GLU A 353 17.71 -14.29 1.85
N LEU A 354 18.98 -14.39 2.24
CA LEU A 354 19.50 -14.08 3.58
C LEU A 354 19.15 -12.64 3.98
N ARG A 355 17.90 -12.40 4.35
CA ARG A 355 17.38 -11.13 4.84
C ARG A 355 16.91 -11.36 6.27
N ASN A 356 17.62 -10.75 7.22
CA ASN A 356 17.38 -10.89 8.66
C ASN A 356 16.18 -10.05 9.11
N TYR A 357 15.00 -10.22 8.52
CA TYR A 357 13.83 -9.50 9.02
C TYR A 357 13.46 -10.00 10.44
N PRO A 358 13.15 -9.11 11.41
CA PRO A 358 12.50 -9.49 12.65
C PRO A 358 11.01 -9.77 12.37
N THR A 359 10.72 -10.78 11.53
CA THR A 359 9.36 -11.25 11.27
C THR A 359 9.06 -12.40 12.20
N ASN A 360 7.85 -12.39 12.78
CA ASN A 360 7.43 -13.50 13.65
C ASN A 360 7.13 -14.76 12.82
N TYR A 361 6.84 -14.60 11.52
CA TYR A 361 6.48 -15.67 10.58
C TYR A 361 6.94 -15.38 9.14
N VAL A 362 7.27 -16.45 8.42
CA VAL A 362 7.47 -16.43 6.96
C VAL A 362 6.23 -17.02 6.27
N PHE A 363 5.76 -16.33 5.23
CA PHE A 363 4.50 -16.52 4.54
C PHE A 363 4.71 -16.55 3.01
N GLU A 364 5.10 -17.70 2.49
CA GLU A 364 5.14 -17.92 1.03
C GLU A 364 3.80 -18.43 0.47
N SER A 365 2.81 -18.70 1.33
CA SER A 365 1.55 -19.38 0.98
C SER A 365 0.47 -19.15 2.02
N GLN A 366 -0.82 -19.14 1.63
CA GLN A 366 -2.02 -18.99 2.50
C GLN A 366 -1.87 -19.58 3.91
N ARG A 367 -1.25 -20.77 4.02
CA ARG A 367 -0.97 -21.49 5.27
C ARG A 367 -0.10 -20.69 6.26
N GLY A 368 0.89 -19.93 5.80
CA GLY A 368 1.74 -19.10 6.67
C GLY A 368 1.00 -17.92 7.31
N LEU A 369 0.08 -17.27 6.59
CA LEU A 369 -0.73 -16.16 7.09
C LEU A 369 -1.70 -16.68 8.14
N GLN A 370 -2.30 -17.84 7.89
CA GLN A 370 -3.13 -18.51 8.88
C GLN A 370 -2.34 -18.88 10.14
N LYS A 371 -1.08 -19.35 10.02
CA LYS A 371 -0.21 -19.60 11.19
C LYS A 371 0.05 -18.33 11.98
N ALA A 372 0.38 -17.22 11.29
CA ALA A 372 0.64 -15.93 11.91
C ALA A 372 -0.60 -15.41 12.68
N ILE A 373 -1.77 -15.46 12.04
CA ILE A 373 -3.04 -15.06 12.66
C ILE A 373 -3.37 -15.95 13.86
N THR A 374 -3.30 -17.27 13.69
CA THR A 374 -3.60 -18.23 14.75
C THR A 374 -2.68 -18.05 15.94
N HIS A 375 -1.39 -17.82 15.70
CA HIS A 375 -0.44 -17.60 16.78
C HIS A 375 -0.66 -16.25 17.48
N GLY A 376 -0.96 -15.19 16.73
CA GLY A 376 -1.31 -13.89 17.32
C GLY A 376 -2.52 -13.97 18.24
N ILE A 377 -3.57 -14.68 17.81
CA ILE A 377 -4.74 -14.97 18.63
C ILE A 377 -4.35 -15.79 19.87
N LYS A 378 -3.49 -16.81 19.74
CA LYS A 378 -3.03 -17.63 20.87
C LYS A 378 -2.26 -16.83 21.92
N ILE A 379 -1.31 -15.98 21.53
CA ILE A 379 -0.57 -15.11 22.46
C ILE A 379 -1.54 -14.22 23.24
N GLN A 380 -2.50 -13.64 22.52
CA GLN A 380 -3.50 -12.77 23.11
C GLN A 380 -4.38 -13.50 24.15
N THR A 381 -4.75 -14.75 23.88
CA THR A 381 -5.60 -15.55 24.79
C THR A 381 -4.85 -16.18 25.96
N THR A 382 -3.53 -16.35 25.87
CA THR A 382 -2.70 -17.00 26.89
C THR A 382 -2.07 -16.01 27.88
N SER A 383 -2.06 -14.72 27.57
CA SER A 383 -1.53 -13.68 28.46
C SER A 383 -2.50 -13.44 29.63
N PRO A 384 -2.09 -13.67 30.89
CA PRO A 384 -2.98 -13.58 32.05
C PRO A 384 -3.29 -12.10 32.34
N GLY A 385 -4.44 -11.63 31.87
CA GLY A 385 -4.83 -10.23 32.00
C GLY A 385 -6.28 -9.99 31.62
N HIS A 386 -7.20 -10.46 32.47
CA HIS A 386 -8.61 -10.07 32.56
C HIS A 386 -9.43 -10.10 31.26
N PHE A 387 -10.07 -11.23 31.00
CA PHE A 387 -11.44 -11.24 30.48
C PHE A 387 -12.36 -11.73 31.60
N PRO A 388 -13.36 -10.97 32.07
CA PRO A 388 -14.39 -11.57 32.89
C PRO A 388 -15.20 -12.57 32.04
N LEU A 389 -15.35 -13.76 32.61
CA LEU A 389 -16.23 -14.87 32.24
C LEU A 389 -17.72 -14.45 32.23
N PRO A 390 -18.68 -15.37 32.00
CA PRO A 390 -18.93 -16.21 30.83
C PRO A 390 -20.34 -15.93 30.24
N LEU A 391 -20.52 -16.17 28.94
CA LEU A 391 -21.87 -16.28 28.35
C LEU A 391 -22.45 -17.66 28.69
N SER A 392 -23.10 -17.81 29.84
CA SER A 392 -24.27 -18.69 30.00
C SER A 392 -24.88 -18.55 31.39
N GLU A 393 -26.16 -18.18 31.44
CA GLU A 393 -27.16 -19.03 32.09
C GLU A 393 -28.50 -18.79 31.41
N HIS A 394 -28.86 -19.72 30.52
CA HIS A 394 -30.26 -19.98 30.23
C HIS A 394 -30.93 -20.39 31.54
N VAL A 395 -31.68 -19.49 32.15
CA VAL A 395 -32.68 -19.88 33.15
C VAL A 395 -33.80 -20.61 32.42
N GLN A 396 -33.62 -21.92 32.17
CA GLN A 396 -34.73 -22.84 32.09
C GLN A 396 -35.05 -23.30 33.51
N GLN A 397 -36.11 -22.75 34.10
CA GLN A 397 -36.79 -23.42 35.20
C GLN A 397 -38.21 -23.77 34.77
N LYS A 398 -38.42 -25.05 34.46
CA LYS A 398 -39.72 -25.72 34.61
C LYS A 398 -39.52 -27.13 35.18
N GLY A 399 -39.76 -27.23 36.49
CA GLY A 399 -40.60 -28.23 37.16
C GLY A 399 -40.18 -29.71 37.17
N LYS A 400 -39.97 -30.27 38.37
CA LYS A 400 -40.98 -31.00 39.17
C LYS A 400 -40.36 -31.62 40.44
N ASP A 401 -40.80 -31.14 41.61
CA ASP A 401 -41.54 -31.83 42.72
C ASP A 401 -41.32 -33.35 42.97
N PRO A 402 -41.67 -33.97 44.13
CA PRO A 402 -41.99 -33.50 45.50
C PRO A 402 -41.25 -34.31 46.62
N ARG A 403 -41.59 -34.01 47.89
CA ARG A 403 -41.46 -34.83 49.13
C ARG A 403 -40.24 -34.48 50.01
N ALA A 404 -40.39 -33.58 50.99
CA ALA A 404 -40.91 -33.78 52.36
C ALA A 404 -39.75 -34.10 53.37
N PRO A 405 -39.96 -33.99 54.70
CA PRO A 405 -39.79 -32.73 55.42
C PRO A 405 -38.87 -32.83 56.66
N LYS A 406 -38.56 -31.64 57.21
CA LYS A 406 -38.32 -31.32 58.64
C LYS A 406 -37.31 -32.17 59.43
N LYS A 407 -36.25 -31.51 59.90
CA LYS A 407 -36.23 -30.93 61.25
C LYS A 407 -35.34 -29.70 61.29
#